data_AF-G7K1R8-F1
#
_entry.id   AF-G7K1R8-F1
#
_cell.length_a   1.000
_cell.length_b   1.000
_cell.length_c   1.000
_cell.angle_alpha   90.00
_cell.angle_beta   90.00
_cell.angle_gamma   90.00
#
_symmetry.space_group_name_H-M   'P 1'
#
loop_
_entity.id
_entity.type
_entity.pdbx_description
1 polymer ?
#
loop_
_entity_poly.entity_id
_entity_poly.type
_entity_poly.pdbx_seq_one_letter_code
_entity_poly.pdbx_strand_id
1 'polypeptide(L)'
;MKELQSKEKQLEGRLNEHESKEKEFEGCVKEMEYKAKHFESMVEELKSKLRSLKEQLQELDSKEKQLDGQVKELESKKNHFERQVKEFESKESQLVGQLKEFKLKKKEFEGQLKELESKDNELVGKVKMFESKEKEFECQMMDLLSKQKHVENQMKELESKEEKFKGQVKEFQSKEEEFEEQVKDIKLKEEELESKEKHFARQVEDFKSKQNQFQVRWNELESKEYKFDEKVKELSLKVKQCEGQGKDPMSKRSKFDGQLKEPEFRKKCIDKEKESVASYMDGQSSRAFGSTSLQLDTSEKTDGVESLYNGILANLQESSDPSKLVLEMILNPIFPLCQKGDNVVIIVDYQIYLLEQLMRISPDIEPCVRKEALKLAFDLKANMKENTEFFLAVLGFLMLLSIYKLLDSFDEDEVLELFAFVALHKIAVELFESLGFANRVSDFVKHLINRKQIVAAVRFSCAYDLDDEDQLVDMLREHVQNAKLICESFCKKTNSIEIKDKARDQEIASLGTVLQCISENRLESADLLHKEIDHRILVLKSHKGN
;
A
#
# COMPACT_ATOMS: atom_id res chain seq x y z
N MET A 1 36.07 6.42 -179.00
CA MET A 1 36.47 5.20 -178.25
C MET A 1 37.17 5.54 -176.94
N LYS A 2 38.40 6.08 -176.92
CA LYS A 2 39.13 6.44 -175.66
C LYS A 2 38.34 7.30 -174.66
N GLU A 3 37.55 8.27 -175.14
CA GLU A 3 36.77 9.18 -174.28
C GLU A 3 35.61 8.48 -173.54
N LEU A 4 35.01 7.44 -174.14
CA LEU A 4 33.96 6.63 -173.51
C LEU A 4 34.55 5.76 -172.39
N GLN A 5 35.68 5.08 -172.63
CA GLN A 5 36.40 4.34 -171.58
C GLN A 5 36.85 5.24 -170.42
N SER A 6 37.18 6.51 -170.69
CA SER A 6 37.51 7.48 -169.64
C SER A 6 36.29 7.79 -168.76
N LYS A 7 35.12 8.03 -169.36
CA LYS A 7 33.86 8.28 -168.63
C LYS A 7 33.34 7.05 -167.90
N GLU A 8 33.47 5.86 -168.49
CA GLU A 8 33.15 4.57 -167.87
C GLU A 8 33.99 4.35 -166.60
N LYS A 9 35.31 4.48 -166.71
CA LYS A 9 36.23 4.35 -165.56
C LYS A 9 36.02 5.45 -164.49
N GLN A 10 35.57 6.64 -164.89
CA GLN A 10 35.17 7.71 -163.97
C GLN A 10 33.84 7.39 -163.25
N LEU A 11 32.86 6.81 -163.94
CA LEU A 11 31.60 6.38 -163.35
C LEU A 11 31.80 5.20 -162.39
N GLU A 12 32.64 4.24 -162.75
CA GLU A 12 33.02 3.11 -161.89
C GLU A 12 33.77 3.59 -160.63
N GLY A 13 34.69 4.56 -160.78
CA GLY A 13 35.32 5.23 -159.63
C GLY A 13 34.30 5.91 -158.70
N ARG A 14 33.32 6.63 -159.26
CA ARG A 14 32.23 7.26 -158.48
C ARG A 14 31.25 6.25 -157.86
N LEU A 15 31.03 5.11 -158.51
CA LEU A 15 30.22 4.02 -157.99
C LEU A 15 30.89 3.40 -156.75
N ASN A 16 32.18 3.07 -156.86
CA ASN A 16 32.97 2.54 -155.74
C ASN A 16 33.08 3.56 -154.58
N GLU A 17 33.18 4.87 -154.89
CA GLU A 17 33.14 5.93 -153.88
C GLU A 17 31.77 6.04 -153.19
N HIS A 18 30.66 5.86 -153.94
CA HIS A 18 29.32 5.80 -153.37
C HIS A 18 29.11 4.57 -152.50
N GLU A 19 29.56 3.39 -152.96
CA GLU A 19 29.48 2.14 -152.20
C GLU A 19 30.33 2.21 -150.90
N SER A 20 31.49 2.88 -150.94
CA SER A 20 32.29 3.14 -149.72
C SER A 20 31.54 4.05 -148.75
N LYS A 21 30.96 5.16 -149.23
CA LYS A 21 30.16 6.08 -148.39
C LYS A 21 28.90 5.42 -147.85
N GLU A 22 28.26 4.55 -148.62
CA GLU A 22 27.08 3.78 -148.21
C GLU A 22 27.43 2.83 -147.05
N LYS A 23 28.58 2.13 -147.12
CA LYS A 23 29.10 1.31 -146.01
C LYS A 23 29.48 2.14 -144.78
N GLU A 24 30.06 3.33 -144.97
CA GLU A 24 30.34 4.28 -143.88
C GLU A 24 29.04 4.77 -143.21
N PHE A 25 28.02 5.13 -144.01
CA PHE A 25 26.70 5.52 -143.51
C PHE A 25 26.00 4.35 -142.80
N GLU A 26 26.04 3.14 -143.33
CA GLU A 26 25.47 1.95 -142.66
C GLU A 26 26.17 1.66 -141.33
N GLY A 27 27.50 1.84 -141.27
CA GLY A 27 28.26 1.79 -140.02
C GLY A 27 27.83 2.86 -139.01
N CYS A 28 27.67 4.10 -139.47
CA CYS A 28 27.19 5.21 -138.64
C CYS A 28 25.76 4.99 -138.13
N VAL A 29 24.86 4.45 -138.97
CA VAL A 29 23.49 4.07 -138.57
C VAL A 29 23.53 3.01 -137.47
N LYS A 30 24.33 1.95 -137.61
CA LYS A 30 24.49 0.90 -136.57
C LYS A 30 25.04 1.44 -135.26
N GLU A 31 26.00 2.37 -135.31
CA GLU A 31 26.51 3.05 -134.11
C GLU A 31 25.42 3.92 -133.44
N MET A 32 24.62 4.63 -134.24
CA MET A 32 23.51 5.44 -133.74
C MET A 32 22.37 4.60 -133.16
N GLU A 33 22.04 3.45 -133.76
CA GLU A 33 21.08 2.49 -133.21
C GLU A 33 21.55 1.91 -131.87
N TYR A 34 22.86 1.59 -131.74
CA TYR A 34 23.43 1.15 -130.48
C TYR A 34 23.34 2.25 -129.40
N LYS A 35 23.70 3.49 -129.75
CA LYS A 35 23.56 4.65 -128.85
C LYS A 35 22.10 4.88 -128.44
N ALA A 36 21.14 4.77 -129.37
CA ALA A 36 19.72 4.91 -129.07
C ALA A 36 19.25 3.88 -128.03
N LYS A 37 19.57 2.58 -128.24
CA LYS A 37 19.26 1.50 -127.29
C LYS A 37 19.92 1.72 -125.92
N HIS A 38 21.15 2.22 -125.90
CA HIS A 38 21.86 2.56 -124.66
C HIS A 38 21.19 3.73 -123.91
N PHE A 39 20.77 4.79 -124.63
CA PHE A 39 20.00 5.90 -124.03
C PHE A 39 18.65 5.44 -123.50
N GLU A 40 17.93 4.58 -124.23
CA GLU A 40 16.66 4.00 -123.78
C GLU A 40 16.83 3.19 -122.48
N SER A 41 17.88 2.36 -122.39
CA SER A 41 18.24 1.64 -121.16
C SER A 41 18.54 2.59 -120.00
N MET A 42 19.30 3.67 -120.22
CA MET A 42 19.58 4.66 -119.17
C MET A 42 18.32 5.43 -118.73
N VAL A 43 17.38 5.69 -119.65
CA VAL A 43 16.10 6.34 -119.33
C VAL A 43 15.24 5.45 -118.43
N GLU A 44 15.12 4.16 -118.72
CA GLU A 44 14.37 3.24 -117.85
C GLU A 44 15.07 3.01 -116.49
N GLU A 45 16.41 3.06 -116.42
CA GLU A 45 17.14 3.04 -115.16
C GLU A 45 16.92 4.32 -114.33
N LEU A 46 16.94 5.51 -114.96
CA LEU A 46 16.62 6.77 -114.28
C LEU A 46 15.18 6.79 -113.79
N LYS A 47 14.25 6.20 -114.55
CA LYS A 47 12.82 6.09 -114.22
C LYS A 47 12.53 5.05 -113.12
N SER A 48 13.34 4.00 -112.97
CA SER A 48 13.27 3.11 -111.81
C SER A 48 13.83 3.79 -110.55
N LYS A 49 14.97 4.48 -110.65
CA LYS A 49 15.53 5.31 -109.57
C LYS A 49 14.57 6.41 -109.12
N LEU A 50 13.90 7.10 -110.04
CA LEU A 50 12.91 8.14 -109.73
C LEU A 50 11.68 7.59 -108.98
N ARG A 51 11.23 6.37 -109.31
CA ARG A 51 10.16 5.70 -108.55
C ARG A 51 10.60 5.37 -107.12
N SER A 52 11.78 4.78 -106.96
CA SER A 52 12.34 4.44 -105.63
C SER A 52 12.56 5.69 -104.75
N LEU A 53 13.10 6.77 -105.31
CA LEU A 53 13.24 8.04 -104.59
C LEU A 53 11.88 8.64 -104.16
N LYS A 54 10.86 8.52 -105.00
CA LYS A 54 9.50 8.98 -104.66
C LYS A 54 8.90 8.18 -103.50
N GLU A 55 9.11 6.86 -103.48
CA GLU A 55 8.67 5.97 -102.39
C GLU A 55 9.37 6.33 -101.07
N GLN A 56 10.71 6.53 -101.10
CA GLN A 56 11.48 6.98 -99.94
C GLN A 56 11.01 8.34 -99.39
N LEU A 57 10.64 9.28 -100.28
CA LEU A 57 10.16 10.61 -99.88
C LEU A 57 8.79 10.51 -99.18
N GLN A 58 7.90 9.61 -99.62
CA GLN A 58 6.63 9.33 -98.93
C GLN A 58 6.83 8.63 -97.57
N GLU A 59 7.82 7.76 -97.46
CA GLU A 59 8.20 7.13 -96.18
C GLU A 59 8.74 8.18 -95.18
N LEU A 60 9.56 9.14 -95.66
CA LEU A 60 10.09 10.23 -94.85
C LEU A 60 8.99 11.19 -94.37
N ASP A 61 8.07 11.62 -95.25
CA ASP A 61 6.90 12.44 -94.88
C ASP A 61 6.01 11.75 -93.82
N SER A 62 5.87 10.43 -93.91
CA SER A 62 5.15 9.63 -92.91
C SER A 62 5.88 9.60 -91.56
N LYS A 63 7.21 9.46 -91.56
CA LYS A 63 8.06 9.49 -90.34
C LYS A 63 8.10 10.89 -89.71
N GLU A 64 8.13 11.95 -90.51
CA GLU A 64 8.09 13.33 -90.04
C GLU A 64 6.79 13.61 -89.26
N LYS A 65 5.65 13.20 -89.81
CA LYS A 65 4.34 13.29 -89.13
C LYS A 65 4.28 12.48 -87.84
N GLN A 66 4.91 11.29 -87.82
CA GLN A 66 5.01 10.48 -86.60
C GLN A 66 5.87 11.17 -85.53
N LEU A 67 7.00 11.77 -85.91
CA LEU A 67 7.89 12.49 -85.00
C LEU A 67 7.22 13.76 -84.44
N ASP A 68 6.53 14.55 -85.25
CA ASP A 68 5.75 15.72 -84.79
C ASP A 68 4.69 15.31 -83.75
N GLY A 69 4.00 14.18 -83.95
CA GLY A 69 3.10 13.60 -82.95
C GLY A 69 3.79 13.26 -81.63
N GLN A 70 4.96 12.60 -81.69
CA GLN A 70 5.75 12.25 -80.50
C GLN A 70 6.29 13.49 -79.78
N VAL A 71 6.70 14.54 -80.50
CA VAL A 71 7.17 15.81 -79.92
C VAL A 71 6.04 16.49 -79.14
N LYS A 72 4.82 16.55 -79.70
CA LYS A 72 3.65 17.10 -79.02
C LYS A 72 3.27 16.31 -77.76
N GLU A 73 3.36 14.98 -77.83
CA GLU A 73 3.14 14.13 -76.65
C GLU A 73 4.18 14.39 -75.55
N LEU A 74 5.47 14.47 -75.91
CA LEU A 74 6.56 14.79 -74.98
C LEU A 74 6.43 16.18 -74.36
N GLU A 75 5.99 17.18 -75.12
CA GLU A 75 5.74 18.52 -74.62
C GLU A 75 4.57 18.53 -73.61
N SER A 76 3.50 17.77 -73.86
CA SER A 76 2.41 17.60 -72.89
C SER A 76 2.88 16.94 -71.58
N LYS A 77 3.75 15.92 -71.68
CA LYS A 77 4.36 15.24 -70.52
C LYS A 77 5.29 16.17 -69.74
N LYS A 78 6.13 16.96 -70.42
CA LYS A 78 6.98 17.99 -69.81
C LYS A 78 6.15 18.99 -68.99
N ASN A 79 5.07 19.52 -69.58
CA ASN A 79 4.18 20.47 -68.91
C ASN A 79 3.42 19.84 -67.72
N HIS A 80 3.13 18.53 -67.77
CA HIS A 80 2.58 17.79 -66.63
C HIS A 80 3.59 17.66 -65.48
N PHE A 81 4.82 17.23 -65.77
CA PHE A 81 5.88 17.12 -64.75
C PHE A 81 6.25 18.49 -64.15
N GLU A 82 6.31 19.56 -64.93
CA GLU A 82 6.58 20.90 -64.40
C GLU A 82 5.48 21.36 -63.40
N ARG A 83 4.22 20.96 -63.62
CA ARG A 83 3.14 21.20 -62.65
C ARG A 83 3.33 20.37 -61.37
N GLN A 84 3.69 19.09 -61.49
CA GLN A 84 3.96 18.24 -60.33
C GLN A 84 5.15 18.75 -59.50
N VAL A 85 6.23 19.21 -60.13
CA VAL A 85 7.38 19.81 -59.43
C VAL A 85 6.94 21.01 -58.59
N LYS A 86 6.19 21.96 -59.17
CA LYS A 86 5.66 23.13 -58.42
C LYS A 86 4.72 22.74 -57.28
N GLU A 87 3.96 21.65 -57.44
CA GLU A 87 3.14 21.11 -56.36
C GLU A 87 4.00 20.52 -55.23
N PHE A 88 5.05 19.76 -55.56
CA PHE A 88 5.99 19.22 -54.57
C PHE A 88 6.77 20.33 -53.84
N GLU A 89 7.25 21.36 -54.54
CA GLU A 89 7.89 22.53 -53.91
C GLU A 89 6.96 23.23 -52.90
N SER A 90 5.66 23.32 -53.22
CA SER A 90 4.65 23.89 -52.32
C SER A 90 4.44 23.05 -51.06
N LYS A 91 4.41 21.72 -51.21
CA LYS A 91 4.30 20.75 -50.11
C LYS A 91 5.55 20.72 -49.23
N GLU A 92 6.74 20.79 -49.84
CA GLU A 92 8.01 20.89 -49.12
C GLU A 92 8.05 22.16 -48.25
N SER A 93 7.68 23.31 -48.82
CA SER A 93 7.60 24.57 -48.08
C SER A 93 6.63 24.49 -46.88
N GLN A 94 5.47 23.85 -47.06
CA GLN A 94 4.51 23.61 -45.99
C GLN A 94 5.09 22.70 -44.87
N LEU A 95 5.74 21.59 -45.23
CA LEU A 95 6.39 20.67 -44.29
C LEU A 95 7.53 21.36 -43.52
N VAL A 96 8.34 22.19 -44.18
CA VAL A 96 9.37 23.01 -43.54
C VAL A 96 8.77 24.01 -42.55
N GLY A 97 7.59 24.56 -42.84
CA GLY A 97 6.81 25.38 -41.92
C GLY A 97 6.40 24.60 -40.66
N GLN A 98 5.75 23.45 -40.83
CA GLN A 98 5.32 22.57 -39.73
C GLN A 98 6.50 22.10 -38.87
N LEU A 99 7.64 21.77 -39.47
CA LEU A 99 8.85 21.36 -38.74
C LEU A 99 9.42 22.48 -37.87
N LYS A 100 9.35 23.74 -38.33
CA LYS A 100 9.72 24.91 -37.50
C LYS A 100 8.77 25.09 -36.31
N GLU A 101 7.48 24.93 -36.52
CA GLU A 101 6.48 25.01 -35.44
C GLU A 101 6.69 23.89 -34.40
N PHE A 102 6.88 22.65 -34.85
CA PHE A 102 7.17 21.51 -33.98
C PHE A 102 8.46 21.71 -33.17
N LYS A 103 9.49 22.32 -33.79
CA LYS A 103 10.74 22.68 -33.10
C LYS A 103 10.55 23.77 -32.03
N LEU A 104 9.58 24.66 -32.18
CA LEU A 104 9.22 25.63 -31.14
C LEU A 104 8.44 24.96 -30.00
N LYS A 105 7.41 24.17 -30.31
CA LYS A 105 6.65 23.37 -29.31
C LYS A 105 7.56 22.45 -28.49
N LYS A 106 8.56 21.82 -29.11
CA LYS A 106 9.56 21.01 -28.37
C LYS A 106 10.32 21.85 -27.32
N LYS A 107 10.75 23.07 -27.68
CA LYS A 107 11.45 23.97 -26.74
C LYS A 107 10.55 24.44 -25.60
N GLU A 108 9.27 24.65 -25.87
CA GLU A 108 8.27 25.00 -24.86
C GLU A 108 8.09 23.87 -23.85
N PHE A 109 7.91 22.63 -24.32
CA PHE A 109 7.86 21.44 -23.45
C PHE A 109 9.17 21.21 -22.67
N GLU A 110 10.35 21.41 -23.29
CA GLU A 110 11.64 21.38 -22.57
C GLU A 110 11.75 22.47 -21.47
N GLY A 111 11.02 23.59 -21.61
CA GLY A 111 10.90 24.62 -20.58
C GLY A 111 9.95 24.21 -19.45
N GLN A 112 8.75 23.74 -19.79
CA GLN A 112 7.75 23.27 -18.83
C GLN A 112 8.27 22.09 -17.99
N LEU A 113 9.03 21.17 -18.59
CA LEU A 113 9.63 20.04 -17.88
C LEU A 113 10.61 20.49 -16.78
N LYS A 114 11.43 21.52 -17.06
CA LYS A 114 12.36 22.09 -16.07
C LYS A 114 11.64 22.84 -14.96
N GLU A 115 10.54 23.51 -15.28
CA GLU A 115 9.68 24.13 -14.26
C GLU A 115 9.06 23.06 -13.35
N LEU A 116 8.57 21.97 -13.91
CA LEU A 116 8.02 20.85 -13.16
C LEU A 116 9.08 20.17 -12.27
N GLU A 117 10.27 19.92 -12.81
CA GLU A 117 11.44 19.42 -12.06
C GLU A 117 11.79 20.35 -10.88
N SER A 118 11.72 21.67 -11.04
CA SER A 118 11.96 22.62 -9.94
C SER A 118 10.88 22.56 -8.85
N LYS A 119 9.61 22.36 -9.22
CA LYS A 119 8.49 22.20 -8.28
C LYS A 119 8.54 20.88 -7.53
N ASP A 120 8.94 19.79 -8.19
CA ASP A 120 9.13 18.49 -7.55
C ASP A 120 10.22 18.55 -6.48
N ASN A 121 11.37 19.17 -6.78
CA ASN A 121 12.42 19.42 -5.81
C ASN A 121 11.95 20.26 -4.60
N GLU A 122 11.08 21.27 -4.81
CA GLU A 122 10.47 22.04 -3.73
C GLU A 122 9.54 21.18 -2.86
N LEU A 123 8.72 20.31 -3.48
CA LEU A 123 7.85 19.37 -2.78
C LEU A 123 8.64 18.35 -1.96
N VAL A 124 9.71 17.77 -2.51
CA VAL A 124 10.64 16.89 -1.78
C VAL A 124 11.24 17.60 -0.56
N GLY A 125 11.55 18.90 -0.67
CA GLY A 125 11.98 19.73 0.46
C GLY A 125 10.90 19.86 1.54
N LYS A 126 9.64 20.08 1.15
CA LYS A 126 8.49 20.17 2.08
C LYS A 126 8.20 18.84 2.77
N VAL A 127 8.28 17.71 2.06
CA VAL A 127 8.07 16.36 2.62
C VAL A 127 9.08 16.09 3.74
N LYS A 128 10.38 16.32 3.51
CA LYS A 128 11.43 16.14 4.54
C LYS A 128 11.21 17.02 5.78
N MET A 129 10.63 18.21 5.61
CA MET A 129 10.26 19.09 6.72
C MET A 129 9.06 18.55 7.51
N PHE A 130 8.07 17.94 6.86
CA PHE A 130 6.96 17.26 7.54
C PHE A 130 7.40 15.99 8.26
N GLU A 131 8.22 15.13 7.64
CA GLU A 131 8.83 13.94 8.29
C GLU A 131 9.60 14.32 9.57
N SER A 132 10.25 15.48 9.57
CA SER A 132 10.98 16.00 10.75
C SER A 132 10.04 16.44 11.86
N LYS A 133 8.91 17.08 11.52
CA LYS A 133 7.86 17.49 12.48
C LYS A 133 7.08 16.30 13.04
N GLU A 134 6.84 15.28 12.22
CA GLU A 134 6.18 14.04 12.64
C GLU A 134 6.97 13.36 13.76
N LYS A 135 8.29 13.21 13.57
CA LYS A 135 9.21 12.70 14.61
C LYS A 135 9.23 13.57 15.87
N GLU A 136 9.11 14.89 15.72
CA GLU A 136 9.02 15.80 16.88
C GLU A 136 7.71 15.57 17.67
N PHE A 137 6.58 15.44 16.97
CA PHE A 137 5.30 15.11 17.61
C PHE A 137 5.28 13.71 18.24
N GLU A 138 5.90 12.71 17.62
CA GLU A 138 6.08 11.37 18.19
C GLU A 138 6.85 11.42 19.53
N CYS A 139 7.95 12.17 19.57
CA CYS A 139 8.71 12.40 20.80
C CYS A 139 7.87 13.10 21.89
N GLN A 140 7.11 14.13 21.52
CA GLN A 140 6.21 14.83 22.45
C GLN A 140 5.09 13.91 22.99
N MET A 141 4.57 13.03 22.14
CA MET A 141 3.51 12.08 22.52
C MET A 141 4.02 11.02 23.50
N MET A 142 5.25 10.51 23.30
CA MET A 142 5.91 9.59 24.24
C MET A 142 6.17 10.24 25.60
N ASP A 143 6.60 11.51 25.63
CA ASP A 143 6.78 12.27 26.87
C ASP A 143 5.44 12.47 27.62
N LEU A 144 4.37 12.87 26.92
CA LEU A 144 3.03 12.98 27.50
C LEU A 144 2.50 11.64 28.05
N LEU A 145 2.73 10.54 27.34
CA LEU A 145 2.32 9.19 27.77
C LEU A 145 3.10 8.75 29.03
N SER A 146 4.37 9.14 29.16
CA SER A 146 5.15 8.93 30.38
C SER A 146 4.62 9.75 31.57
N LYS A 147 4.23 11.01 31.33
CA LYS A 147 3.62 11.90 32.33
C LYS A 147 2.25 11.38 32.79
N GLN A 148 1.43 10.87 31.86
CA GLN A 148 0.14 10.24 32.19
C GLN A 148 0.34 9.06 33.13
N LYS A 149 1.28 8.14 32.84
CA LYS A 149 1.60 7.01 33.73
C LYS A 149 2.09 7.45 35.11
N HIS A 150 2.87 8.54 35.18
CA HIS A 150 3.30 9.09 36.47
C HIS A 150 2.13 9.62 37.30
N VAL A 151 1.22 10.39 36.69
CA VAL A 151 0.00 10.90 37.35
C VAL A 151 -0.92 9.76 37.79
N GLU A 152 -1.11 8.73 36.95
CA GLU A 152 -1.92 7.55 37.30
C GLU A 152 -1.35 6.80 38.52
N ASN A 153 -0.02 6.69 38.63
CA ASN A 153 0.64 6.09 39.79
C ASN A 153 0.49 6.96 41.05
N GLN A 154 0.60 8.29 40.93
CA GLN A 154 0.33 9.22 42.04
C GLN A 154 -1.12 9.15 42.51
N MET A 155 -2.07 8.98 41.59
CA MET A 155 -3.50 8.81 41.92
C MET A 155 -3.72 7.54 42.77
N LYS A 156 -3.16 6.40 42.36
CA LYS A 156 -3.21 5.13 43.11
C LYS A 156 -2.53 5.24 44.48
N GLU A 157 -1.43 5.98 44.59
CA GLU A 157 -0.79 6.23 45.88
C GLU A 157 -1.68 7.07 46.81
N LEU A 158 -2.32 8.13 46.28
CA LEU A 158 -3.26 8.96 47.05
C LEU A 158 -4.49 8.17 47.50
N GLU A 159 -5.08 7.35 46.63
CA GLU A 159 -6.21 6.45 46.95
C GLU A 159 -5.85 5.49 48.09
N SER A 160 -4.65 4.92 48.08
CA SER A 160 -4.15 4.06 49.18
C SER A 160 -3.95 4.82 50.50
N LYS A 161 -3.58 6.10 50.44
CA LYS A 161 -3.45 6.98 51.62
C LYS A 161 -4.82 7.37 52.16
N GLU A 162 -5.81 7.62 51.30
CA GLU A 162 -7.18 7.94 51.67
C GLU A 162 -7.83 6.78 52.45
N GLU A 163 -7.75 5.54 51.95
CA GLU A 163 -8.25 4.37 52.68
C GLU A 163 -7.53 4.15 54.02
N LYS A 164 -6.22 4.44 54.10
CA LYS A 164 -5.49 4.42 55.37
C LYS A 164 -6.01 5.48 56.35
N PHE A 165 -6.21 6.72 55.92
CA PHE A 165 -6.76 7.78 56.78
C PHE A 165 -8.18 7.46 57.23
N LYS A 166 -9.02 6.92 56.32
CA LYS A 166 -10.38 6.44 56.62
C LYS A 166 -10.39 5.31 57.66
N GLY A 167 -9.39 4.43 57.63
CA GLY A 167 -9.14 3.45 58.69
C GLY A 167 -8.80 4.11 60.04
N GLN A 168 -7.87 5.07 60.05
CA GLN A 168 -7.49 5.80 61.27
C GLN A 168 -8.64 6.63 61.86
N VAL A 169 -9.49 7.24 61.02
CA VAL A 169 -10.68 7.98 61.46
C VAL A 169 -11.66 7.05 62.20
N LYS A 170 -11.91 5.84 61.68
CA LYS A 170 -12.73 4.83 62.37
C LYS A 170 -12.12 4.41 63.72
N GLU A 171 -10.80 4.22 63.77
CA GLU A 171 -10.11 3.90 65.04
C GLU A 171 -10.23 5.04 66.07
N PHE A 172 -10.12 6.30 65.63
CA PHE A 172 -10.34 7.46 66.50
C PHE A 172 -11.80 7.57 66.98
N GLN A 173 -12.78 7.31 66.11
CA GLN A 173 -14.20 7.27 66.52
C GLN A 173 -14.45 6.18 67.58
N SER A 174 -13.91 4.97 67.40
CA SER A 174 -14.03 3.91 68.42
C SER A 174 -13.39 4.28 69.76
N LYS A 175 -12.26 5.00 69.74
CA LYS A 175 -11.62 5.52 70.98
C LYS A 175 -12.39 6.66 71.61
N GLU A 176 -13.04 7.51 70.81
CA GLU A 176 -13.92 8.57 71.29
C GLU A 176 -15.14 7.98 72.01
N GLU A 177 -15.77 6.96 71.44
CA GLU A 177 -16.86 6.19 72.08
C GLU A 177 -16.41 5.53 73.39
N GLU A 178 -15.24 4.88 73.42
CA GLU A 178 -14.66 4.28 74.63
C GLU A 178 -14.39 5.34 75.72
N PHE A 179 -13.81 6.48 75.36
CA PHE A 179 -13.61 7.58 76.33
C PHE A 179 -14.93 8.18 76.82
N GLU A 180 -15.96 8.27 75.97
CA GLU A 180 -17.28 8.75 76.40
C GLU A 180 -17.92 7.79 77.42
N GLU A 181 -17.75 6.47 77.26
CA GLU A 181 -18.17 5.47 78.23
C GLU A 181 -17.35 5.58 79.54
N GLN A 182 -16.03 5.68 79.47
CA GLN A 182 -15.17 5.89 80.66
C GLN A 182 -15.55 7.17 81.43
N VAL A 183 -15.90 8.27 80.73
CA VAL A 183 -16.36 9.52 81.36
C VAL A 183 -17.71 9.34 82.07
N LYS A 184 -18.66 8.60 81.49
CA LYS A 184 -19.93 8.25 82.15
C LYS A 184 -19.68 7.43 83.42
N ASP A 185 -18.75 6.47 83.34
CA ASP A 185 -18.39 5.58 84.44
C ASP A 185 -17.70 6.31 85.60
N ILE A 186 -16.80 7.26 85.29
CA ILE A 186 -16.18 8.17 86.28
C ILE A 186 -17.25 9.04 86.95
N LYS A 187 -18.21 9.56 86.19
CA LYS A 187 -19.28 10.41 86.72
C LYS A 187 -20.19 9.66 87.70
N LEU A 188 -20.54 8.40 87.41
CA LEU A 188 -21.26 7.53 88.35
C LEU A 188 -20.45 7.26 89.62
N LYS A 189 -19.13 7.06 89.51
CA LYS A 189 -18.22 6.90 90.66
C LYS A 189 -18.13 8.18 91.49
N GLU A 190 -18.14 9.36 90.87
CA GLU A 190 -18.17 10.65 91.54
C GLU A 190 -19.46 10.84 92.36
N GLU A 191 -20.63 10.54 91.78
CA GLU A 191 -21.93 10.54 92.49
C GLU A 191 -21.95 9.54 93.66
N GLU A 192 -21.37 8.34 93.49
CA GLU A 192 -21.24 7.36 94.57
C GLU A 192 -20.32 7.89 95.70
N LEU A 193 -19.21 8.54 95.36
CA LEU A 193 -18.25 9.10 96.32
C LEU A 193 -18.86 10.28 97.08
N GLU A 194 -19.60 11.16 96.40
CA GLU A 194 -20.35 12.26 97.03
C GLU A 194 -21.40 11.72 98.02
N SER A 195 -22.06 10.58 97.70
CA SER A 195 -22.97 9.90 98.62
C SER A 195 -22.26 9.34 99.87
N LYS A 196 -21.05 8.80 99.69
CA LYS A 196 -20.19 8.31 100.79
C LYS A 196 -19.69 9.46 101.65
N GLU A 197 -19.30 10.59 101.06
CA GLU A 197 -18.92 11.80 101.79
C GLU A 197 -20.08 12.33 102.63
N LYS A 198 -21.29 12.46 102.06
CA LYS A 198 -22.52 12.83 102.78
C LYS A 198 -22.81 11.87 103.95
N HIS A 199 -22.54 10.58 103.79
CA HIS A 199 -22.67 9.58 104.86
C HIS A 199 -21.59 9.74 105.95
N PHE A 200 -20.31 9.96 105.57
CA PHE A 200 -19.24 10.22 106.54
C PHE A 200 -19.44 11.53 107.29
N ALA A 201 -19.92 12.60 106.64
CA ALA A 201 -20.27 13.86 107.31
C ALA A 201 -21.31 13.64 108.42
N ARG A 202 -22.36 12.84 108.16
CA ARG A 202 -23.33 12.44 109.19
C ARG A 202 -22.70 11.63 110.32
N GLN A 203 -21.78 10.69 110.01
CA GLN A 203 -21.06 9.96 111.06
C GLN A 203 -20.19 10.88 111.92
N VAL A 204 -19.49 11.84 111.31
CA VAL A 204 -18.68 12.83 112.04
C VAL A 204 -19.56 13.70 112.95
N GLU A 205 -20.74 14.11 112.49
CA GLU A 205 -21.68 14.88 113.30
C GLU A 205 -22.27 14.06 114.45
N ASP A 206 -22.61 12.78 114.22
CA ASP A 206 -23.01 11.84 115.27
C ASP A 206 -21.88 11.59 116.29
N PHE A 207 -20.64 11.37 115.83
CA PHE A 207 -19.45 11.27 116.70
C PHE A 207 -19.20 12.56 117.50
N LYS A 208 -19.39 13.74 116.90
CA LYS A 208 -19.27 15.03 117.57
C LYS A 208 -20.38 15.20 118.63
N SER A 209 -21.59 14.73 118.35
CA SER A 209 -22.67 14.70 119.34
C SER A 209 -22.34 13.79 120.54
N LYS A 210 -21.77 12.60 120.27
CA LYS A 210 -21.28 11.66 121.29
C LYS A 210 -20.12 12.24 122.08
N GLN A 211 -19.17 12.92 121.44
CA GLN A 211 -18.07 13.61 122.12
C GLN A 211 -18.60 14.70 123.05
N ASN A 212 -19.55 15.53 122.60
CA ASN A 212 -20.20 16.52 123.46
C ASN A 212 -20.94 15.86 124.64
N GLN A 213 -21.61 14.73 124.42
CA GLN A 213 -22.29 13.96 125.48
C GLN A 213 -21.29 13.36 126.48
N PHE A 214 -20.12 12.89 126.01
CA PHE A 214 -18.99 12.49 126.86
C PHE A 214 -18.42 13.68 127.64
N GLN A 215 -18.27 14.86 127.03
CA GLN A 215 -17.79 16.06 127.70
C GLN A 215 -18.74 16.48 128.84
N VAL A 216 -20.05 16.46 128.62
CA VAL A 216 -21.05 16.72 129.68
C VAL A 216 -20.93 15.69 130.81
N ARG A 217 -20.83 14.40 130.46
CA ARG A 217 -20.60 13.32 131.46
C ARG A 217 -19.28 13.47 132.21
N TRP A 218 -18.22 13.95 131.57
CA TRP A 218 -16.92 14.18 132.19
C TRP A 218 -17.00 15.32 133.19
N ASN A 219 -17.58 16.46 132.80
CA ASN A 219 -17.81 17.60 133.70
C ASN A 219 -18.72 17.22 134.90
N GLU A 220 -19.71 16.35 134.70
CA GLU A 220 -20.48 15.76 135.81
C GLU A 220 -19.61 14.88 136.73
N LEU A 221 -18.68 14.11 136.15
CA LEU A 221 -17.79 13.22 136.91
C LEU A 221 -16.80 14.05 137.74
N GLU A 222 -16.23 15.11 137.16
CA GLU A 222 -15.36 16.09 137.79
C GLU A 222 -16.09 16.84 138.92
N SER A 223 -17.38 17.18 138.74
CA SER A 223 -18.22 17.72 139.83
C SER A 223 -18.51 16.69 140.94
N LYS A 224 -18.67 15.41 140.59
CA LYS A 224 -18.82 14.32 141.56
C LYS A 224 -17.50 14.06 142.31
N GLU A 225 -16.36 14.18 141.64
CA GLU A 225 -15.02 14.08 142.21
C GLU A 225 -14.75 15.25 143.18
N TYR A 226 -15.08 16.49 142.80
CA TYR A 226 -15.00 17.65 143.70
C TYR A 226 -15.83 17.45 144.97
N LYS A 227 -17.08 16.95 144.84
CA LYS A 227 -17.95 16.60 145.98
C LYS A 227 -17.44 15.40 146.78
N PHE A 228 -16.69 14.49 146.17
CA PHE A 228 -16.07 13.36 146.85
C PHE A 228 -14.83 13.81 147.63
N ASP A 229 -14.02 14.69 147.05
CA ASP A 229 -12.84 15.29 147.68
C ASP A 229 -13.23 16.24 148.85
N GLU A 230 -14.37 16.92 148.73
CA GLU A 230 -15.01 17.67 149.83
C GLU A 230 -15.43 16.73 150.99
N LYS A 231 -16.03 15.56 150.68
CA LYS A 231 -16.34 14.52 151.69
C LYS A 231 -15.08 13.88 152.28
N VAL A 232 -14.01 13.71 151.51
CA VAL A 232 -12.71 13.21 151.99
C VAL A 232 -12.09 14.23 152.97
N LYS A 233 -12.22 15.53 152.70
CA LYS A 233 -11.81 16.59 153.64
C LYS A 233 -12.67 16.62 154.91
N GLU A 234 -13.98 16.39 154.81
CA GLU A 234 -14.88 16.24 155.97
C GLU A 234 -14.52 15.01 156.83
N LEU A 235 -14.23 13.87 156.20
CA LEU A 235 -13.76 12.65 156.88
C LEU A 235 -12.39 12.83 157.53
N SER A 236 -11.46 13.54 156.85
CA SER A 236 -10.12 13.84 157.37
C SER A 236 -10.16 14.71 158.64
N LEU A 237 -11.15 15.62 158.75
CA LEU A 237 -11.41 16.38 159.97
C LEU A 237 -12.01 15.51 161.10
N LYS A 238 -12.89 14.55 160.77
CA LYS A 238 -13.46 13.60 161.74
C LYS A 238 -12.43 12.58 162.29
N VAL A 239 -11.36 12.30 161.57
CA VAL A 239 -10.30 11.36 162.00
C VAL A 239 -9.33 11.95 163.05
N LYS A 240 -9.29 13.28 163.25
CA LYS A 240 -8.38 13.92 164.22
C LYS A 240 -8.91 14.02 165.67
N GLN A 241 -10.06 13.42 165.99
CA GLN A 241 -10.66 13.53 167.32
C GLN A 241 -11.16 12.19 167.90
N CYS A 242 -10.39 11.11 167.75
CA CYS A 242 -10.46 9.94 168.63
C CYS A 242 -9.08 9.26 168.71
N GLU A 243 -8.68 8.89 169.93
CA GLU A 243 -7.42 8.19 170.21
C GLU A 243 -7.56 6.66 170.02
N GLY A 244 -6.42 5.97 170.03
CA GLY A 244 -6.31 4.77 170.88
C GLY A 244 -6.40 3.40 170.20
N GLN A 245 -5.21 2.83 169.93
CA GLN A 245 -4.91 1.39 169.89
C GLN A 245 -5.63 0.50 168.84
N GLY A 246 -4.82 -0.19 168.04
CA GLY A 246 -5.25 -1.33 167.22
C GLY A 246 -4.11 -1.84 166.36
N LYS A 247 -3.56 -3.02 166.67
CA LYS A 247 -2.44 -3.61 165.92
C LYS A 247 -2.93 -4.40 164.69
N ASP A 248 -2.05 -4.47 163.70
CA ASP A 248 -2.03 -5.33 162.52
C ASP A 248 -2.56 -6.76 162.76
N PRO A 249 -3.20 -7.41 161.76
CA PRO A 249 -2.47 -8.52 161.13
C PRO A 249 -2.67 -8.75 159.61
N MET A 250 -1.67 -9.44 159.07
CA MET A 250 -1.50 -9.94 157.70
C MET A 250 -2.43 -11.12 157.29
N SER A 251 -2.56 -11.32 155.96
CA SER A 251 -2.72 -12.61 155.20
C SER A 251 -4.09 -13.21 154.77
N LYS A 252 -4.24 -13.31 153.43
CA LYS A 252 -4.64 -14.49 152.58
C LYS A 252 -6.06 -15.08 152.58
N ARG A 253 -6.76 -14.91 151.43
CA ARG A 253 -7.45 -15.92 150.54
C ARG A 253 -8.31 -15.15 149.49
N SER A 254 -8.73 -15.66 148.33
CA SER A 254 -8.49 -16.94 147.60
C SER A 254 -8.81 -16.82 146.09
N LYS A 255 -8.10 -17.64 145.31
CA LYS A 255 -8.23 -18.02 143.89
C LYS A 255 -9.64 -18.42 143.39
N PHE A 256 -9.90 -18.22 142.09
CA PHE A 256 -10.54 -19.14 141.12
C PHE A 256 -10.42 -18.53 139.69
N ASP A 257 -10.84 -19.22 138.61
CA ASP A 257 -9.96 -19.99 137.70
C ASP A 257 -10.46 -19.89 136.22
N GLY A 258 -9.66 -20.31 135.21
CA GLY A 258 -10.01 -20.42 133.77
C GLY A 258 -9.45 -19.29 132.88
N GLN A 259 -8.54 -19.48 131.91
CA GLN A 259 -8.58 -20.31 130.67
C GLN A 259 -9.68 -19.88 129.68
N LEU A 260 -9.49 -19.67 128.37
CA LEU A 260 -8.36 -19.78 127.41
C LEU A 260 -8.70 -18.81 126.20
N LYS A 261 -8.06 -18.71 125.02
CA LYS A 261 -7.06 -19.49 124.25
C LYS A 261 -6.38 -18.58 123.18
N GLU A 262 -5.12 -18.86 122.83
CA GLU A 262 -4.48 -18.53 121.52
C GLU A 262 -4.51 -19.80 120.63
N PRO A 263 -4.36 -19.81 119.28
CA PRO A 263 -3.04 -19.62 118.61
C PRO A 263 -3.09 -19.00 117.16
N GLU A 264 -2.11 -18.18 116.74
CA GLU A 264 -0.85 -18.45 115.98
C GLU A 264 -0.85 -18.74 114.45
N PHE A 265 0.00 -17.95 113.75
CA PHE A 265 0.95 -18.24 112.64
C PHE A 265 0.64 -19.12 111.40
N ARG A 266 0.84 -18.52 110.21
CA ARG A 266 1.89 -18.77 109.17
C ARG A 266 1.65 -17.82 107.97
N LYS A 267 2.59 -17.17 107.27
CA LYS A 267 4.04 -17.34 106.97
C LYS A 267 4.39 -18.39 105.90
N LYS A 268 4.44 -17.98 104.63
CA LYS A 268 5.65 -18.08 103.75
C LYS A 268 5.48 -17.42 102.37
N CYS A 269 6.62 -17.07 101.77
CA CYS A 269 6.81 -16.43 100.45
C CYS A 269 7.14 -17.48 99.36
N ILE A 270 7.23 -17.05 98.08
CA ILE A 270 8.41 -17.21 97.16
C ILE A 270 8.00 -17.00 95.67
N ASP A 271 8.58 -15.95 95.06
CA ASP A 271 9.30 -15.78 93.78
C ASP A 271 8.89 -16.42 92.41
N LYS A 272 9.51 -15.82 91.36
CA LYS A 272 9.84 -16.29 89.99
C LYS A 272 8.82 -15.99 88.86
N GLU A 273 9.17 -15.13 87.88
CA GLU A 273 9.85 -15.40 86.57
C GLU A 273 8.86 -15.88 85.47
N LYS A 274 8.99 -15.62 84.15
CA LYS A 274 9.78 -14.68 83.31
C LYS A 274 9.27 -14.75 81.84
N GLU A 275 9.56 -13.71 81.04
CA GLU A 275 9.89 -13.72 79.59
C GLU A 275 8.97 -14.23 78.43
N SER A 276 9.14 -13.51 77.30
CA SER A 276 8.90 -13.87 75.87
C SER A 276 7.45 -14.11 75.37
N VAL A 277 6.91 -13.48 74.31
CA VAL A 277 7.40 -13.01 72.97
C VAL A 277 7.37 -14.09 71.87
N ALA A 278 6.87 -13.67 70.69
CA ALA A 278 6.86 -14.30 69.35
C ALA A 278 5.68 -15.24 68.98
N SER A 279 5.29 -15.42 67.71
CA SER A 279 5.33 -14.54 66.50
C SER A 279 4.60 -15.18 65.28
N TYR A 280 4.28 -14.36 64.26
CA TYR A 280 4.06 -14.64 62.82
C TYR A 280 3.12 -15.78 62.29
N MET A 281 2.10 -15.32 61.56
CA MET A 281 1.63 -15.72 60.19
C MET A 281 1.21 -17.16 59.81
N ASP A 282 0.00 -17.25 59.26
CA ASP A 282 -0.30 -17.75 57.89
C ASP A 282 -1.68 -17.16 57.47
N GLY A 283 -2.13 -17.05 56.22
CA GLY A 283 -1.50 -17.33 54.93
C GLY A 283 -2.53 -17.55 53.80
N GLN A 284 -2.68 -16.57 52.88
CA GLN A 284 -3.25 -16.72 51.51
C GLN A 284 -4.73 -17.17 51.36
N SER A 285 -5.39 -17.13 50.19
CA SER A 285 -5.41 -16.21 49.03
C SER A 285 -6.55 -16.66 48.09
N SER A 286 -7.29 -15.76 47.45
CA SER A 286 -8.36 -16.13 46.49
C SER A 286 -8.12 -15.58 45.07
N ARG A 287 -7.43 -16.41 44.28
CA ARG A 287 -7.61 -16.69 42.84
C ARG A 287 -8.25 -15.59 41.96
N ALA A 288 -7.41 -14.90 41.18
CA ALA A 288 -7.85 -14.18 39.97
C ALA A 288 -7.90 -15.13 38.76
N PHE A 289 -8.90 -14.97 37.88
CA PHE A 289 -8.93 -15.58 36.55
C PHE A 289 -8.42 -14.56 35.53
N GLY A 290 -7.35 -14.90 34.81
CA GLY A 290 -6.78 -14.10 33.73
C GLY A 290 -7.15 -14.64 32.36
N SER A 291 -7.48 -13.74 31.44
CA SER A 291 -7.80 -14.00 30.03
C SER A 291 -6.58 -14.44 29.21
N THR A 292 -6.75 -15.43 28.34
CA THR A 292 -5.74 -15.81 27.33
C THR A 292 -5.85 -14.90 26.11
N SER A 293 -4.94 -13.93 25.97
CA SER A 293 -4.65 -13.30 24.68
C SER A 293 -3.61 -14.11 23.93
N LEU A 294 -3.77 -14.23 22.61
CA LEU A 294 -2.84 -14.91 21.73
C LEU A 294 -1.50 -14.15 21.68
N GLN A 295 -0.40 -14.82 22.05
CA GLN A 295 0.95 -14.38 21.72
C GLN A 295 1.38 -15.03 20.41
N LEU A 296 1.84 -14.21 19.46
CA LEU A 296 2.56 -14.66 18.27
C LEU A 296 4.05 -14.39 18.48
N ASP A 297 4.83 -15.44 18.67
CA ASP A 297 6.28 -15.36 18.66
C ASP A 297 6.79 -15.18 17.22
N THR A 298 7.54 -14.11 16.98
CA THR A 298 8.19 -13.86 15.69
C THR A 298 9.68 -14.18 15.78
N SER A 299 10.14 -15.24 15.11
CA SER A 299 11.56 -15.51 14.92
C SER A 299 11.92 -15.91 13.50
N GLU A 300 12.89 -15.17 12.95
CA GLU A 300 13.73 -15.47 11.79
C GLU A 300 13.11 -15.41 10.38
N LYS A 301 13.98 -15.10 9.41
CA LYS A 301 13.64 -14.47 8.13
C LYS A 301 13.55 -15.49 7.00
N THR A 302 12.84 -15.10 5.93
CA THR A 302 12.56 -15.83 4.68
C THR A 302 11.55 -17.00 4.76
N ASP A 303 11.50 -17.78 5.84
CA ASP A 303 10.45 -18.83 5.99
C ASP A 303 9.10 -18.25 6.49
N GLY A 304 9.17 -17.15 7.26
CA GLY A 304 8.00 -16.51 7.88
C GLY A 304 6.97 -15.91 6.93
N VAL A 305 7.30 -15.63 5.65
CA VAL A 305 6.36 -15.04 4.67
C VAL A 305 5.47 -16.11 4.05
N GLU A 306 6.06 -17.24 3.65
CA GLU A 306 5.33 -18.44 3.19
C GLU A 306 4.42 -18.97 4.31
N SER A 307 4.92 -18.98 5.55
CA SER A 307 4.15 -19.32 6.74
C SER A 307 2.98 -18.35 6.99
N LEU A 308 3.18 -17.04 6.81
CA LEU A 308 2.11 -16.04 6.94
C LEU A 308 0.99 -16.29 5.92
N TYR A 309 1.34 -16.50 4.65
CA TYR A 309 0.38 -16.72 3.57
C TYR A 309 -0.40 -18.03 3.73
N ASN A 310 0.27 -19.11 4.13
CA ASN A 310 -0.39 -20.39 4.43
C ASN A 310 -1.31 -20.29 5.67
N GLY A 311 -0.89 -19.57 6.71
CA GLY A 311 -1.72 -19.28 7.88
C GLY A 311 -2.96 -18.46 7.54
N ILE A 312 -2.83 -17.47 6.65
CA ILE A 312 -3.96 -16.68 6.12
C ILE A 312 -4.94 -17.57 5.35
N LEU A 313 -4.46 -18.46 4.48
CA LEU A 313 -5.34 -19.37 3.73
C LEU A 313 -6.11 -20.32 4.67
N ALA A 314 -5.45 -20.88 5.68
CA ALA A 314 -6.11 -21.69 6.70
C ALA A 314 -7.19 -20.89 7.47
N ASN A 315 -6.85 -19.69 7.95
CA ASN A 315 -7.79 -18.80 8.63
C ASN A 315 -8.99 -18.40 7.73
N LEU A 316 -8.78 -18.24 6.43
CA LEU A 316 -9.85 -17.97 5.47
C LEU A 316 -10.76 -19.18 5.22
N GLN A 317 -10.21 -20.40 5.25
CA GLN A 317 -10.99 -21.64 5.12
C GLN A 317 -11.77 -21.99 6.41
N GLU A 318 -11.23 -21.61 7.57
CA GLU A 318 -11.89 -21.80 8.88
C GLU A 318 -12.88 -20.66 9.24
N SER A 319 -12.84 -19.53 8.53
CA SER A 319 -13.77 -18.41 8.74
C SER A 319 -15.20 -18.77 8.34
N SER A 320 -16.17 -18.40 9.18
CA SER A 320 -17.60 -18.52 8.87
C SER A 320 -18.07 -17.56 7.78
N ASP A 321 -17.34 -16.47 7.54
CA ASP A 321 -17.57 -15.54 6.42
C ASP A 321 -16.20 -15.07 5.89
N PRO A 322 -15.61 -15.80 4.93
CA PRO A 322 -14.34 -15.43 4.32
C PRO A 322 -14.44 -14.12 3.53
N SER A 323 -15.63 -13.81 2.99
CA SER A 323 -15.85 -12.62 2.15
C SER A 323 -15.76 -11.34 2.99
N LYS A 324 -16.45 -11.31 4.13
CA LYS A 324 -16.38 -10.19 5.06
C LYS A 324 -14.99 -10.02 5.66
N LEU A 325 -14.34 -11.12 6.04
CA LEU A 325 -13.00 -11.07 6.63
C LEU A 325 -11.97 -10.45 5.66
N VAL A 326 -11.99 -10.83 4.38
CA VAL A 326 -11.13 -10.21 3.35
C VAL A 326 -11.48 -8.74 3.13
N LEU A 327 -12.76 -8.39 3.07
CA LEU A 327 -13.18 -7.00 2.91
C LEU A 327 -12.72 -6.12 4.09
N GLU A 328 -12.86 -6.61 5.32
CA GLU A 328 -12.36 -5.95 6.54
C GLU A 328 -10.83 -5.80 6.53
N MET A 329 -10.08 -6.81 6.05
CA MET A 329 -8.62 -6.74 5.89
C MET A 329 -8.16 -5.76 4.80
N ILE A 330 -8.94 -5.57 3.73
CA ILE A 330 -8.65 -4.57 2.68
C ILE A 330 -8.89 -3.15 3.21
N LEU A 331 -9.98 -2.96 3.96
CA LEU A 331 -10.35 -1.66 4.56
C LEU A 331 -9.47 -1.28 5.76
N ASN A 332 -9.02 -2.27 6.55
CA ASN A 332 -8.19 -2.08 7.75
C ASN A 332 -6.90 -2.91 7.66
N PRO A 333 -5.94 -2.52 6.79
CA PRO A 333 -4.71 -3.28 6.61
C PRO A 333 -3.86 -3.29 7.88
N ILE A 334 -3.44 -4.49 8.30
CA ILE A 334 -2.65 -4.75 9.52
C ILE A 334 -1.30 -4.01 9.49
N PHE A 335 -0.75 -3.80 8.29
CA PHE A 335 0.39 -2.93 8.06
C PHE A 335 -0.08 -1.58 7.50
N PRO A 336 0.28 -0.43 8.11
CA PRO A 336 -0.08 0.90 7.59
C PRO A 336 0.73 1.22 6.32
N LEU A 337 0.24 0.71 5.19
CA LEU A 337 0.87 0.90 3.88
C LEU A 337 0.32 2.16 3.21
N CYS A 338 1.11 3.23 3.31
CA CYS A 338 1.00 4.48 2.56
C CYS A 338 -0.42 5.06 2.38
N GLN A 339 -1.07 5.45 3.48
CA GLN A 339 -2.15 6.43 3.43
C GLN A 339 -1.58 7.80 2.98
N LYS A 340 -1.58 8.08 1.68
CA LYS A 340 -1.56 9.47 1.20
C LYS A 340 -2.97 10.03 1.40
N GLY A 341 -3.11 10.96 2.35
CA GLY A 341 -4.20 11.93 2.56
C GLY A 341 -5.64 11.51 2.19
N ASP A 342 -6.54 11.52 3.18
CA ASP A 342 -7.99 11.36 3.02
C ASP A 342 -8.46 10.08 2.30
N ASN A 343 -8.55 8.98 3.07
CA ASN A 343 -9.32 7.76 2.75
C ASN A 343 -9.03 7.04 1.41
N VAL A 344 -7.93 7.33 0.72
CA VAL A 344 -7.53 6.62 -0.51
C VAL A 344 -7.10 5.18 -0.18
N VAL A 345 -7.97 4.20 -0.44
CA VAL A 345 -7.64 2.77 -0.35
C VAL A 345 -6.73 2.39 -1.53
N ILE A 346 -5.47 2.11 -1.25
CA ILE A 346 -4.50 1.63 -2.23
C ILE A 346 -4.41 0.10 -2.14
N ILE A 347 -4.73 -0.60 -3.22
CA ILE A 347 -4.50 -2.03 -3.34
C ILE A 347 -3.02 -2.27 -3.63
N VAL A 348 -2.36 -3.04 -2.75
CA VAL A 348 -0.99 -3.52 -2.92
C VAL A 348 -0.96 -5.06 -2.93
N ASP A 349 0.21 -5.66 -3.17
CA ASP A 349 0.35 -7.10 -3.48
C ASP A 349 -0.31 -8.05 -2.47
N TYR A 350 -0.32 -7.67 -1.19
CA TYR A 350 -0.96 -8.44 -0.12
C TYR A 350 -2.49 -8.55 -0.31
N GLN A 351 -3.16 -7.46 -0.66
CA GLN A 351 -4.60 -7.43 -0.93
C GLN A 351 -4.93 -8.18 -2.23
N ILE A 352 -4.05 -8.15 -3.25
CA ILE A 352 -4.20 -9.00 -4.44
C ILE A 352 -4.14 -10.47 -4.04
N TYR A 353 -3.18 -10.89 -3.21
CA TYR A 353 -3.11 -12.27 -2.72
C TYR A 353 -4.39 -12.70 -1.96
N LEU A 354 -4.93 -11.83 -1.09
CA LEU A 354 -6.19 -12.10 -0.38
C LEU A 354 -7.36 -12.29 -1.35
N LEU A 355 -7.47 -11.43 -2.38
CA LEU A 355 -8.49 -11.56 -3.42
C LEU A 355 -8.27 -12.82 -4.28
N GLU A 356 -7.02 -13.22 -4.57
CA GLU A 356 -6.72 -14.49 -5.27
C GLU A 356 -7.20 -15.71 -4.44
N GLN A 357 -6.98 -15.71 -3.12
CA GLN A 357 -7.48 -16.81 -2.28
C GLN A 357 -9.00 -16.79 -2.17
N LEU A 358 -9.62 -15.61 -2.03
CA LEU A 358 -11.08 -15.49 -1.96
C LEU A 358 -11.77 -15.95 -3.26
N MET A 359 -11.18 -15.64 -4.42
CA MET A 359 -11.66 -16.10 -5.73
C MET A 359 -11.60 -17.62 -5.86
N ARG A 360 -10.58 -18.28 -5.28
CA ARG A 360 -10.46 -19.74 -5.22
C ARG A 360 -11.46 -20.39 -4.26
N ILE A 361 -11.73 -19.76 -3.12
CA ILE A 361 -12.70 -20.24 -2.12
C ILE A 361 -14.14 -20.08 -2.66
N SER A 362 -14.39 -19.00 -3.42
CA SER A 362 -15.69 -18.68 -4.04
C SER A 362 -16.89 -18.77 -3.07
N PRO A 363 -16.87 -18.04 -1.94
CA PRO A 363 -17.92 -18.12 -0.93
C PRO A 363 -19.22 -17.43 -1.37
N ASP A 364 -20.33 -17.81 -0.73
CA ASP A 364 -21.61 -17.12 -0.89
C ASP A 364 -21.57 -15.72 -0.25
N ILE A 365 -21.71 -14.69 -1.09
CA ILE A 365 -21.58 -13.28 -0.68
C ILE A 365 -22.89 -12.75 -0.09
N GLU A 366 -22.93 -12.51 1.23
CA GLU A 366 -24.08 -11.94 1.92
C GLU A 366 -24.43 -10.51 1.38
N PRO A 367 -25.72 -10.15 1.22
CA PRO A 367 -26.12 -8.82 0.73
C PRO A 367 -25.63 -7.62 1.54
N CYS A 368 -25.25 -7.78 2.82
CA CYS A 368 -24.63 -6.71 3.60
C CYS A 368 -23.18 -6.45 3.17
N VAL A 369 -22.36 -7.50 3.12
CA VAL A 369 -20.97 -7.48 2.64
C VAL A 369 -20.90 -6.96 1.21
N ARG A 370 -21.81 -7.39 0.33
CA ARG A 370 -21.89 -6.91 -1.05
C ARG A 370 -22.06 -5.39 -1.16
N LYS A 371 -22.84 -4.76 -0.26
CA LYS A 371 -23.02 -3.30 -0.23
C LYS A 371 -21.78 -2.56 0.23
N GLU A 372 -20.98 -3.16 1.10
CA GLU A 372 -19.72 -2.56 1.56
C GLU A 372 -18.62 -2.71 0.49
N ALA A 373 -18.52 -3.89 -0.14
CA ALA A 373 -17.65 -4.10 -1.30
C ALA A 373 -18.01 -3.18 -2.47
N LEU A 374 -19.30 -2.89 -2.69
CA LEU A 374 -19.74 -1.94 -3.72
C LEU A 374 -19.27 -0.50 -3.44
N LYS A 375 -19.26 -0.04 -2.19
CA LYS A 375 -18.70 1.28 -1.83
C LYS A 375 -17.21 1.34 -2.16
N LEU A 376 -16.46 0.34 -1.69
CA LEU A 376 -15.04 0.20 -1.99
C LEU A 376 -14.76 0.18 -3.50
N ALA A 377 -15.59 -0.51 -4.29
CA ALA A 377 -15.49 -0.53 -5.75
C ALA A 377 -15.67 0.86 -6.38
N PHE A 378 -16.61 1.68 -5.87
CA PHE A 378 -16.77 3.07 -6.32
C PHE A 378 -15.59 3.95 -5.92
N ASP A 379 -15.08 3.81 -4.69
CA ASP A 379 -13.92 4.58 -4.20
C ASP A 379 -12.67 4.26 -5.04
N LEU A 380 -12.40 2.98 -5.31
CA LEU A 380 -11.33 2.53 -6.21
C LEU A 380 -11.51 3.08 -7.63
N LYS A 381 -12.73 3.08 -8.17
CA LYS A 381 -13.03 3.61 -9.50
C LYS A 381 -12.82 5.13 -9.59
N ALA A 382 -13.12 5.88 -8.52
CA ALA A 382 -12.81 7.30 -8.44
C ALA A 382 -11.28 7.53 -8.44
N ASN A 383 -10.55 6.81 -7.58
CA ASN A 383 -9.09 6.92 -7.44
C ASN A 383 -8.34 6.64 -8.76
N MET A 384 -8.83 5.69 -9.57
CA MET A 384 -8.25 5.36 -10.89
C MET A 384 -8.50 6.44 -11.96
N LYS A 385 -9.60 7.21 -11.88
CA LYS A 385 -9.82 8.36 -12.77
C LYS A 385 -8.86 9.51 -12.48
N GLU A 386 -8.38 9.63 -11.24
CA GLU A 386 -7.40 10.63 -10.82
C GLU A 386 -5.94 10.17 -10.98
N ASN A 387 -5.67 8.86 -10.94
CA ASN A 387 -4.33 8.28 -11.07
C ASN A 387 -4.34 7.03 -11.98
N THR A 388 -4.05 7.23 -13.27
CA THR A 388 -4.27 6.22 -14.32
C THR A 388 -3.20 5.10 -14.41
N GLU A 389 -2.20 5.08 -13.52
CA GLU A 389 -0.99 4.23 -13.66
C GLU A 389 -0.82 3.12 -12.60
N PHE A 390 -1.86 2.78 -11.82
CA PHE A 390 -1.78 1.67 -10.84
C PHE A 390 -2.38 0.36 -11.38
N PHE A 391 -1.56 -0.42 -12.11
CA PHE A 391 -1.91 -1.77 -12.61
C PHE A 391 -2.53 -2.68 -11.53
N LEU A 392 -1.98 -2.67 -10.31
CA LEU A 392 -2.50 -3.44 -9.17
C LEU A 392 -3.88 -2.94 -8.70
N ALA A 393 -4.15 -1.64 -8.74
CA ALA A 393 -5.46 -1.09 -8.38
C ALA A 393 -6.53 -1.49 -9.41
N VAL A 394 -6.19 -1.46 -10.71
CA VAL A 394 -7.07 -1.95 -11.78
C VAL A 394 -7.37 -3.44 -11.60
N LEU A 395 -6.33 -4.26 -11.40
CA LEU A 395 -6.48 -5.70 -11.18
C LEU A 395 -7.37 -5.99 -9.97
N GLY A 396 -7.07 -5.38 -8.82
CA GLY A 396 -7.82 -5.59 -7.59
C GLY A 396 -9.26 -5.10 -7.66
N PHE A 397 -9.54 -4.00 -8.36
CA PHE A 397 -10.90 -3.56 -8.66
C PHE A 397 -11.68 -4.59 -9.50
N LEU A 398 -11.07 -5.10 -10.57
CA LEU A 398 -11.72 -6.11 -11.42
C LEU A 398 -11.97 -7.43 -10.67
N MET A 399 -11.03 -7.86 -9.83
CA MET A 399 -11.21 -8.98 -8.91
C MET A 399 -12.35 -8.73 -7.92
N LEU A 400 -12.45 -7.53 -7.35
CA LEU A 400 -13.54 -7.14 -6.44
C LEU A 400 -14.91 -7.20 -7.16
N LEU A 401 -14.99 -6.69 -8.41
CA LEU A 401 -16.21 -6.79 -9.22
C LEU A 401 -16.65 -8.23 -9.45
N SER A 402 -15.71 -9.11 -9.77
CA SER A 402 -15.96 -10.53 -10.01
C SER A 402 -16.41 -11.26 -8.74
N ILE A 403 -15.59 -11.20 -7.68
CA ILE A 403 -15.79 -11.99 -6.46
C ILE A 403 -17.11 -11.59 -5.78
N TYR A 404 -17.37 -10.29 -5.67
CA TYR A 404 -18.57 -9.78 -4.98
C TYR A 404 -19.79 -9.64 -5.90
N LYS A 405 -19.66 -10.02 -7.19
CA LYS A 405 -20.72 -9.98 -8.21
C LYS A 405 -21.35 -8.59 -8.32
N LEU A 406 -20.50 -7.61 -8.65
CA LEU A 406 -20.85 -6.17 -8.64
C LEU A 406 -20.98 -5.55 -10.03
N LEU A 407 -20.70 -6.28 -11.12
CA LEU A 407 -20.62 -5.72 -12.48
C LEU A 407 -21.88 -4.93 -12.87
N ASP A 408 -23.08 -5.41 -12.51
CA ASP A 408 -24.39 -4.76 -12.75
C ASP A 408 -24.48 -3.30 -12.25
N SER A 409 -23.57 -2.86 -11.37
CA SER A 409 -23.51 -1.48 -10.84
C SER A 409 -22.55 -0.56 -11.62
N PHE A 410 -21.93 -1.05 -12.69
CA PHE A 410 -20.94 -0.34 -13.49
C PHE A 410 -21.24 -0.43 -14.98
N ASP A 411 -20.80 0.57 -15.73
CA ASP A 411 -20.82 0.54 -17.20
C ASP A 411 -19.82 -0.50 -17.72
N GLU A 412 -20.28 -1.45 -18.52
CA GLU A 412 -19.45 -2.55 -19.05
C GLU A 412 -18.32 -2.05 -19.95
N ASP A 413 -18.55 -1.01 -20.76
CA ASP A 413 -17.57 -0.50 -21.71
C ASP A 413 -16.43 0.23 -20.97
N GLU A 414 -16.75 1.02 -19.93
CA GLU A 414 -15.75 1.57 -19.01
C GLU A 414 -14.96 0.45 -18.29
N VAL A 415 -15.58 -0.68 -17.95
CA VAL A 415 -14.90 -1.82 -17.30
C VAL A 415 -14.00 -2.57 -18.27
N LEU A 416 -14.42 -2.79 -19.53
CA LEU A 416 -13.60 -3.41 -20.57
C LEU A 416 -12.39 -2.53 -20.95
N GLU A 417 -12.58 -1.21 -20.97
CA GLU A 417 -11.49 -0.24 -21.18
C GLU A 417 -10.43 -0.33 -20.06
N LEU A 418 -10.84 -0.52 -18.81
CA LEU A 418 -9.94 -0.83 -17.68
C LEU A 418 -9.32 -2.24 -17.82
N PHE A 419 -10.08 -3.23 -18.30
CA PHE A 419 -9.61 -4.60 -18.49
C PHE A 419 -8.42 -4.70 -19.46
N ALA A 420 -8.38 -3.85 -20.49
CA ALA A 420 -7.27 -3.78 -21.45
C ALA A 420 -5.90 -3.50 -20.81
N PHE A 421 -5.84 -2.92 -19.60
CA PHE A 421 -4.59 -2.71 -18.87
C PHE A 421 -4.07 -3.98 -18.18
N VAL A 422 -4.94 -4.93 -17.84
CA VAL A 422 -4.59 -6.19 -17.15
C VAL A 422 -4.66 -7.42 -18.05
N ALA A 423 -4.97 -7.27 -19.35
CA ALA A 423 -5.19 -8.37 -20.30
C ALA A 423 -3.99 -9.34 -20.50
N LEU A 424 -2.77 -8.96 -20.09
CA LEU A 424 -1.59 -9.84 -20.07
C LEU A 424 -1.36 -10.56 -18.73
N HIS A 425 -2.15 -10.26 -17.70
CA HIS A 425 -1.98 -10.87 -16.37
C HIS A 425 -2.42 -12.34 -16.36
N LYS A 426 -1.76 -13.16 -15.53
CA LYS A 426 -1.99 -14.63 -15.45
C LYS A 426 -3.48 -15.01 -15.31
N ILE A 427 -4.23 -14.34 -14.43
CA ILE A 427 -5.66 -14.61 -14.15
C ILE A 427 -6.63 -13.88 -15.11
N ALA A 428 -6.14 -13.14 -16.10
CA ALA A 428 -6.98 -12.25 -16.90
C ALA A 428 -8.08 -13.00 -17.68
N VAL A 429 -7.80 -14.20 -18.19
CA VAL A 429 -8.79 -15.01 -18.92
C VAL A 429 -9.90 -15.50 -17.99
N GLU A 430 -9.52 -16.10 -16.86
CA GLU A 430 -10.43 -16.57 -15.80
C GLU A 430 -11.32 -15.43 -15.28
N LEU A 431 -10.72 -14.25 -15.05
CA LEU A 431 -11.40 -13.07 -14.55
C LEU A 431 -12.37 -12.46 -15.58
N PHE A 432 -12.06 -12.55 -16.87
CA PHE A 432 -12.93 -12.09 -17.94
C PHE A 432 -14.17 -12.98 -18.09
N GLU A 433 -13.98 -14.30 -17.93
CA GLU A 433 -15.08 -15.27 -17.90
C GLU A 433 -15.95 -15.07 -16.65
N SER A 434 -15.35 -14.94 -15.46
CA SER A 434 -16.08 -14.81 -14.20
C SER A 434 -16.82 -13.48 -14.03
N LEU A 435 -16.39 -12.43 -14.73
CA LEU A 435 -17.16 -11.18 -14.88
C LEU A 435 -18.35 -11.33 -15.86
N GLY A 436 -18.39 -12.38 -16.68
CA GLY A 436 -19.46 -12.63 -17.64
C GLY A 436 -19.23 -12.03 -19.04
N PHE A 437 -18.02 -11.55 -19.35
CA PHE A 437 -17.71 -10.93 -20.65
C PHE A 437 -17.44 -11.92 -21.80
N ALA A 438 -17.58 -13.23 -21.58
CA ALA A 438 -17.32 -14.28 -22.56
C ALA A 438 -18.03 -14.05 -23.92
N ASN A 439 -19.27 -13.54 -23.90
CA ASN A 439 -20.03 -13.19 -25.11
C ASN A 439 -19.50 -11.95 -25.88
N ARG A 440 -18.66 -11.13 -25.25
CA ARG A 440 -18.06 -9.90 -25.81
C ARG A 440 -16.61 -10.07 -26.25
N VAL A 441 -16.02 -11.26 -26.10
CA VAL A 441 -14.60 -11.52 -26.34
C VAL A 441 -14.13 -11.10 -27.74
N SER A 442 -14.92 -11.33 -28.80
CA SER A 442 -14.56 -10.95 -30.18
C SER A 442 -14.38 -9.43 -30.33
N ASP A 443 -15.21 -8.63 -29.67
CA ASP A 443 -15.10 -7.17 -29.72
C ASP A 443 -13.96 -6.67 -28.83
N PHE A 444 -13.70 -7.34 -27.70
CA PHE A 444 -12.54 -7.07 -26.86
C PHE A 444 -11.21 -7.40 -27.57
N VAL A 445 -11.12 -8.51 -28.30
CA VAL A 445 -9.94 -8.85 -29.14
C VAL A 445 -9.69 -7.77 -30.20
N LYS A 446 -10.73 -7.33 -30.91
CA LYS A 446 -10.61 -6.20 -31.87
C LYS A 446 -10.14 -4.91 -31.17
N HIS A 447 -10.63 -4.62 -29.97
CA HIS A 447 -10.19 -3.48 -29.16
C HIS A 447 -8.69 -3.57 -28.80
N LEU A 448 -8.23 -4.74 -28.34
CA LEU A 448 -6.81 -5.00 -28.04
C LEU A 448 -5.93 -4.84 -29.29
N ILE A 449 -6.37 -5.33 -30.45
CA ILE A 449 -5.67 -5.14 -31.74
C ILE A 449 -5.57 -3.66 -32.10
N ASN A 450 -6.66 -2.89 -31.99
CA ASN A 450 -6.67 -1.45 -32.23
C ASN A 450 -5.73 -0.68 -31.28
N ARG A 451 -5.57 -1.16 -30.03
CA ARG A 451 -4.58 -0.65 -29.05
C ARG A 451 -3.15 -1.15 -29.28
N LYS A 452 -2.91 -1.96 -30.32
CA LYS A 452 -1.63 -2.63 -30.63
C LYS A 452 -1.15 -3.62 -29.57
N GLN A 453 -2.04 -4.10 -28.70
CA GLN A 453 -1.77 -5.11 -27.67
C GLN A 453 -1.87 -6.53 -28.27
N ILE A 454 -1.13 -6.81 -29.35
CA ILE A 454 -1.25 -8.04 -30.16
C ILE A 454 -1.09 -9.31 -29.32
N VAL A 455 -0.12 -9.35 -28.40
CA VAL A 455 0.11 -10.52 -27.53
C VAL A 455 -1.10 -10.81 -26.62
N ALA A 456 -1.79 -9.76 -26.15
CA ALA A 456 -3.01 -9.91 -25.35
C ALA A 456 -4.20 -10.35 -26.22
N ALA A 457 -4.33 -9.77 -27.42
CA ALA A 457 -5.35 -10.18 -28.39
C ALA A 457 -5.23 -11.68 -28.72
N VAL A 458 -4.02 -12.15 -29.04
CA VAL A 458 -3.74 -13.57 -29.30
C VAL A 458 -4.07 -14.43 -28.07
N ARG A 459 -3.65 -14.04 -26.85
CA ARG A 459 -3.99 -14.77 -25.61
C ARG A 459 -5.51 -14.98 -25.46
N PHE A 460 -6.31 -13.95 -25.74
CA PHE A 460 -7.77 -14.03 -25.67
C PHE A 460 -8.39 -14.79 -26.84
N SER A 461 -7.84 -14.69 -28.06
CA SER A 461 -8.29 -15.49 -29.20
C SER A 461 -8.03 -16.99 -29.00
N CYS A 462 -6.86 -17.37 -28.45
CA CYS A 462 -6.56 -18.76 -28.09
C CYS A 462 -7.52 -19.29 -27.01
N ALA A 463 -7.75 -18.50 -25.95
CA ALA A 463 -8.57 -18.93 -24.81
C ALA A 463 -10.06 -19.15 -25.13
N TYR A 464 -10.53 -18.63 -26.27
CA TYR A 464 -11.93 -18.67 -26.71
C TYR A 464 -12.10 -19.26 -28.13
N ASP A 465 -11.08 -19.94 -28.66
CA ASP A 465 -11.08 -20.60 -29.98
C ASP A 465 -11.61 -19.71 -31.14
N LEU A 466 -11.22 -18.43 -31.17
CA LEU A 466 -11.82 -17.44 -32.09
C LEU A 466 -11.23 -17.47 -33.51
N ASP A 467 -9.93 -17.72 -33.62
CA ASP A 467 -9.15 -17.59 -34.85
C ASP A 467 -8.31 -18.86 -35.08
N ASP A 468 -7.93 -19.12 -36.33
CA ASP A 468 -7.09 -20.26 -36.68
C ASP A 468 -5.64 -20.08 -36.19
N GLU A 469 -5.00 -21.18 -35.78
CA GLU A 469 -3.66 -21.17 -35.18
C GLU A 469 -2.60 -20.50 -36.06
N ASP A 470 -2.66 -20.71 -37.39
CA ASP A 470 -1.71 -20.09 -38.33
C ASP A 470 -1.90 -18.56 -38.38
N GLN A 471 -3.13 -18.06 -38.25
CA GLN A 471 -3.41 -16.62 -38.21
C GLN A 471 -2.88 -15.98 -36.92
N LEU A 472 -3.00 -16.69 -35.79
CA LEU A 472 -2.46 -16.26 -34.51
C LEU A 472 -0.93 -16.20 -34.54
N VAL A 473 -0.27 -17.20 -35.14
CA VAL A 473 1.19 -17.21 -35.32
C VAL A 473 1.67 -16.13 -36.29
N ASP A 474 0.94 -15.83 -37.35
CA ASP A 474 1.28 -14.72 -38.25
C ASP A 474 1.11 -13.34 -37.59
N MET A 475 0.08 -13.15 -36.75
CA MET A 475 -0.05 -11.92 -35.93
C MET A 475 1.13 -11.76 -34.94
N LEU A 476 1.54 -12.84 -34.26
CA LEU A 476 2.72 -12.80 -33.39
C LEU A 476 4.01 -12.53 -34.20
N ARG A 477 4.14 -13.10 -35.40
CA ARG A 477 5.29 -12.86 -36.29
C ARG A 477 5.36 -11.40 -36.75
N GLU A 478 4.23 -10.78 -37.10
CA GLU A 478 4.19 -9.36 -37.44
C GLU A 478 4.59 -8.49 -36.23
N HIS A 479 4.12 -8.82 -35.02
CA HIS A 479 4.52 -8.13 -33.79
C HIS A 479 6.04 -8.21 -33.55
N VAL A 480 6.64 -9.40 -33.71
CA VAL A 480 8.10 -9.63 -33.61
C VAL A 480 8.87 -8.79 -34.64
N GLN A 481 8.42 -8.76 -35.90
CA GLN A 481 9.05 -7.96 -36.96
C GLN A 481 8.94 -6.45 -36.67
N ASN A 482 7.80 -5.98 -36.18
CA ASN A 482 7.59 -4.59 -35.80
C ASN A 482 8.49 -4.18 -34.61
N ALA A 483 8.61 -5.01 -33.58
CA ALA A 483 9.52 -4.77 -32.44
C ALA A 483 10.99 -4.64 -32.89
N LYS A 484 11.43 -5.56 -33.77
CA LYS A 484 12.76 -5.54 -34.41
C LYS A 484 13.01 -4.27 -35.21
N LEU A 485 12.07 -3.87 -36.07
CA LEU A 485 12.18 -2.65 -36.88
C LEU A 485 12.25 -1.38 -36.01
N ILE A 486 11.46 -1.32 -34.92
CA ILE A 486 11.49 -0.22 -33.96
C ILE A 486 12.89 -0.09 -33.35
N CYS A 487 13.42 -1.17 -32.75
CA CYS A 487 14.74 -1.16 -32.13
C CYS A 487 15.85 -0.82 -33.13
N GLU A 488 15.86 -1.43 -34.31
CA GLU A 488 16.82 -1.09 -35.36
C GLU A 488 16.74 0.39 -35.78
N SER A 489 15.53 0.96 -35.86
CA SER A 489 15.36 2.37 -36.20
C SER A 489 15.91 3.30 -35.11
N PHE A 490 15.79 2.94 -33.83
CA PHE A 490 16.38 3.68 -32.72
C PHE A 490 17.90 3.55 -32.72
N CYS A 491 18.43 2.34 -32.86
CA CYS A 491 19.88 2.10 -32.89
C CYS A 491 20.60 2.77 -34.07
N LYS A 492 19.90 2.99 -35.20
CA LYS A 492 20.41 3.76 -36.36
C LYS A 492 20.36 5.28 -36.16
N LYS A 493 19.47 5.80 -35.30
CA LYS A 493 19.26 7.25 -35.08
C LYS A 493 20.15 7.86 -34.00
N THR A 494 20.69 7.06 -33.09
CA THR A 494 21.49 7.53 -31.94
C THR A 494 22.84 6.83 -31.86
N ASN A 495 23.84 7.54 -31.36
CA ASN A 495 25.14 6.97 -31.00
C ASN A 495 25.29 6.70 -29.49
N SER A 496 24.29 7.06 -28.67
CA SER A 496 24.32 6.74 -27.22
C SER A 496 24.12 5.25 -26.98
N ILE A 497 25.08 4.62 -26.32
CA ILE A 497 25.05 3.19 -25.94
C ILE A 497 23.87 2.92 -25.01
N GLU A 498 23.62 3.79 -24.03
CA GLU A 498 22.51 3.67 -23.08
C GLU A 498 21.13 3.64 -23.77
N ILE A 499 20.93 4.50 -24.78
CA ILE A 499 19.67 4.53 -25.54
C ILE A 499 19.55 3.29 -26.44
N LYS A 500 20.66 2.78 -26.99
CA LYS A 500 20.69 1.52 -27.75
C LYS A 500 20.41 0.31 -26.85
N ASP A 501 20.98 0.27 -25.65
CA ASP A 501 20.72 -0.80 -24.68
C ASP A 501 19.25 -0.77 -24.25
N LYS A 502 18.69 0.40 -23.92
CA LYS A 502 17.26 0.54 -23.58
C LYS A 502 16.32 0.10 -24.70
N ALA A 503 16.63 0.42 -25.96
CA ALA A 503 15.84 -0.03 -27.11
C ALA A 503 15.89 -1.57 -27.27
N ARG A 504 17.06 -2.18 -27.04
CA ARG A 504 17.24 -3.63 -27.09
C ARG A 504 16.61 -4.35 -25.91
N ASP A 505 16.61 -3.75 -24.73
CA ASP A 505 15.87 -4.25 -23.57
C ASP A 505 14.36 -4.24 -23.82
N GLN A 506 13.85 -3.20 -24.47
CA GLN A 506 12.45 -3.15 -24.89
C GLN A 506 12.13 -4.22 -25.96
N GLU A 507 13.03 -4.47 -26.92
CA GLU A 507 12.88 -5.58 -27.87
C GLU A 507 12.90 -6.94 -27.14
N ILE A 508 13.89 -7.21 -26.29
CA ILE A 508 13.99 -8.46 -25.51
C ILE A 508 12.73 -8.68 -24.65
N ALA A 509 12.19 -7.64 -24.01
CA ALA A 509 10.98 -7.74 -23.20
C ALA A 509 9.74 -8.10 -24.05
N SER A 510 9.54 -7.43 -25.19
CA SER A 510 8.46 -7.76 -26.14
C SER A 510 8.60 -9.18 -26.71
N LEU A 511 9.81 -9.60 -27.07
CA LEU A 511 10.09 -10.96 -27.52
C LEU A 511 9.82 -12.00 -26.41
N GLY A 512 10.14 -11.68 -25.16
CA GLY A 512 9.86 -12.51 -24.00
C GLY A 512 8.36 -12.72 -23.76
N THR A 513 7.52 -11.69 -23.91
CA THR A 513 6.06 -11.84 -23.78
C THR A 513 5.45 -12.66 -24.91
N VAL A 514 6.01 -12.63 -26.12
CA VAL A 514 5.61 -13.51 -27.23
C VAL A 514 5.94 -14.98 -26.92
N LEU A 515 7.15 -15.29 -26.44
CA LEU A 515 7.52 -16.65 -26.02
C LEU A 515 6.62 -17.17 -24.89
N GLN A 516 6.33 -16.32 -23.90
CA GLN A 516 5.40 -16.66 -22.83
C GLN A 516 4.01 -17.00 -23.38
N CYS A 517 3.48 -16.16 -24.29
CA CYS A 517 2.18 -16.40 -24.94
C CYS A 517 2.15 -17.71 -25.75
N ILE A 518 3.21 -18.03 -26.51
CA ILE A 518 3.33 -19.30 -27.25
C ILE A 518 3.31 -20.49 -26.27
N SER A 519 4.07 -20.42 -25.18
CA SER A 519 4.16 -21.52 -24.22
C SER A 519 2.89 -21.73 -23.37
N GLU A 520 2.20 -20.65 -22.99
CA GLU A 520 0.93 -20.73 -22.23
C GLU A 520 -0.21 -21.27 -23.09
N ASN A 521 -0.29 -20.90 -24.38
CA ASN A 521 -1.38 -21.31 -25.28
C ASN A 521 -1.06 -22.56 -26.13
N ARG A 522 0.14 -23.15 -25.99
CA ARG A 522 0.57 -24.38 -26.69
C ARG A 522 0.43 -24.33 -28.22
N LEU A 523 0.81 -23.22 -28.84
CA LEU A 523 0.79 -23.07 -30.29
C LEU A 523 1.85 -24.00 -30.93
N GLU A 524 1.43 -25.14 -31.47
CA GLU A 524 2.27 -26.15 -32.12
C GLU A 524 2.87 -25.62 -33.44
N SER A 525 2.15 -24.79 -34.20
CA SER A 525 2.65 -24.18 -35.45
C SER A 525 3.70 -23.08 -35.21
N ALA A 526 3.86 -22.61 -33.96
CA ALA A 526 4.81 -21.57 -33.59
C ALA A 526 6.28 -22.04 -33.45
N ASP A 527 6.56 -23.33 -33.65
CA ASP A 527 7.84 -23.99 -33.37
C ASP A 527 9.05 -23.39 -34.14
N LEU A 528 8.80 -22.77 -35.31
CA LEU A 528 9.78 -22.00 -36.07
C LEU A 528 9.96 -20.58 -35.54
N LEU A 529 8.86 -19.92 -35.15
CA LEU A 529 8.86 -18.57 -34.60
C LEU A 529 9.58 -18.54 -33.24
N HIS A 530 9.36 -19.54 -32.38
CA HIS A 530 10.06 -19.70 -31.11
C HIS A 530 11.58 -19.70 -31.29
N LYS A 531 12.09 -20.50 -32.25
CA LYS A 531 13.53 -20.61 -32.55
C LYS A 531 14.10 -19.30 -33.15
N GLU A 532 13.32 -18.59 -33.98
CA GLU A 532 13.71 -17.26 -34.48
C GLU A 532 13.85 -16.25 -33.33
N ILE A 533 12.88 -16.23 -32.41
CA ILE A 533 12.87 -15.32 -31.27
C ILE A 533 14.04 -15.62 -30.32
N ASP A 534 14.28 -16.89 -29.95
CA ASP A 534 15.41 -17.29 -29.09
C ASP A 534 16.75 -16.83 -29.68
N HIS A 535 16.95 -17.08 -30.98
CA HIS A 535 18.15 -16.63 -31.68
C HIS A 535 18.29 -15.10 -31.66
N ARG A 536 17.19 -14.37 -31.89
CA ARG A 536 17.19 -12.90 -31.84
C ARG A 536 17.49 -12.37 -30.44
N ILE A 537 16.94 -12.95 -29.37
CA ILE A 537 17.23 -12.57 -27.98
C ILE A 537 18.72 -12.78 -27.66
N LEU A 538 19.32 -13.90 -28.10
CA LEU A 538 20.75 -14.15 -27.95
C LEU A 538 21.60 -13.09 -28.65
N VAL A 539 21.24 -12.71 -29.89
CA VAL A 539 21.92 -11.64 -30.65
C VAL A 539 21.78 -10.28 -29.95
N LEU A 540 20.60 -9.93 -29.42
CA LEU A 540 20.39 -8.66 -28.73
C LEU A 540 21.22 -8.56 -27.45
N LYS A 541 21.31 -9.66 -26.69
CA LYS A 541 22.13 -9.77 -25.49
C LYS A 541 23.64 -9.66 -25.80
N SER A 542 24.13 -10.28 -26.87
CA SER A 542 25.56 -10.28 -27.22
C SER A 542 26.09 -8.90 -27.63
N HIS A 543 25.22 -7.99 -28.07
CA HIS A 543 25.62 -6.63 -28.42
C HIS A 543 25.66 -5.68 -27.22
N LYS A 544 25.14 -6.04 -26.03
CA LYS A 544 25.01 -5.07 -24.90
C LYS A 544 26.36 -4.52 -24.45
N GLY A 545 26.40 -3.22 -24.13
CA GLY A 545 27.64 -2.52 -23.77
C GLY A 545 28.60 -2.24 -24.95
N ASN A 546 28.24 -2.64 -26.18
CA ASN A 546 28.87 -2.22 -27.44
C ASN A 546 27.94 -1.23 -28.20
#